data_AF-A0A4P6WYE2-F1
#
_entry.id   AF-A0A4P6WYE2-F1
#
_cell.length_a   1.000
_cell.length_b   1.000
_cell.length_c   1.000
_cell.angle_alpha   90.00
_cell.angle_beta   90.00
_cell.angle_gamma   90.00
#
_symmetry.space_group_name_H-M   'P 1'
#
loop_
_entity.id
_entity.type
_entity.pdbx_description
1 polymer ?
#
loop_
_entity_poly.entity_id
_entity_poly.type
_entity_poly.pdbx_seq_one_letter_code
_entity_poly.pdbx_strand_id
1 'polypeptide(L)'
;MLDLLITHATLLDGRTDMSVAVQNGRIVDVAEGLQAPAQTTVDAAGQLLSPPFCDPHFHMDATLSHGQPRVNQSGTLLEGIALWG
;
A
#
# COMPACT_ATOMS: atom_id res chain seq x y z
N MET A 1 -16.05 -18.37 -11.31
CA MET A 1 -15.17 -17.39 -11.98
C MET A 1 -14.81 -16.37 -10.92
N LEU A 2 -13.51 -16.14 -10.70
CA LEU A 2 -13.00 -15.20 -9.70
C LEU A 2 -13.28 -13.74 -10.08
N ASP A 3 -13.23 -12.82 -9.12
CA ASP A 3 -13.28 -11.39 -9.40
C ASP A 3 -11.90 -10.88 -9.83
N LEU A 4 -10.86 -11.27 -9.08
CA LEU A 4 -9.46 -10.92 -9.35
C LEU A 4 -8.56 -12.14 -9.14
N LEU A 5 -7.61 -12.32 -10.04
CA LEU A 5 -6.47 -13.22 -9.88
C LEU A 5 -5.17 -12.44 -10.10
N ILE A 6 -4.30 -12.41 -9.09
CA ILE A 6 -2.93 -11.89 -9.23
C ILE A 6 -2.01 -13.09 -9.45
N THR A 7 -1.13 -13.06 -10.45
CA THR A 7 -0.23 -14.17 -10.81
C THR A 7 1.25 -13.76 -10.77
N HIS A 8 2.15 -14.75 -10.71
CA HIS A 8 3.60 -14.58 -10.74
C HIS A 8 4.14 -13.58 -9.70
N ALA A 9 3.54 -13.53 -8.51
CA ALA A 9 3.95 -12.63 -7.43
C ALA A 9 5.08 -13.24 -6.59
N THR A 10 5.94 -12.38 -6.06
CA THR A 10 6.83 -12.71 -4.94
C THR A 10 6.14 -12.29 -3.63
N LEU A 11 6.15 -13.15 -2.60
CA LEU A 11 5.60 -12.85 -1.28
C LEU A 11 6.70 -12.44 -0.30
N LEU A 12 6.30 -11.77 0.79
CA LEU A 12 7.21 -11.26 1.83
C LEU A 12 8.06 -12.35 2.52
N ASP A 13 7.59 -13.61 2.51
CA ASP A 13 8.30 -14.75 3.08
C ASP A 13 9.30 -15.41 2.10
N GLY A 14 9.49 -14.83 0.92
CA GLY A 14 10.44 -15.28 -0.09
C GLY A 14 9.88 -16.29 -1.10
N ARG A 15 8.62 -16.72 -0.95
CA ARG A 15 7.97 -17.55 -1.98
C ARG A 15 7.82 -16.76 -3.29
N THR A 16 8.13 -17.40 -4.40
CA THR A 16 8.05 -16.84 -5.76
C THR A 16 7.00 -17.57 -6.58
N ASP A 17 6.63 -16.99 -7.71
CA ASP A 17 5.61 -17.54 -8.62
C ASP A 17 4.24 -17.81 -7.95
N MET A 18 3.94 -17.02 -6.92
CA MET A 18 2.71 -17.16 -6.17
C MET A 18 1.56 -16.46 -6.87
N SER A 19 0.36 -17.00 -6.69
CA SER A 19 -0.88 -16.42 -7.16
C SER A 19 -1.84 -16.20 -6.01
N VAL A 20 -2.63 -15.13 -6.07
CA VAL A 20 -3.63 -14.76 -5.07
C VAL A 20 -4.98 -14.61 -5.74
N ALA A 21 -5.94 -15.46 -5.34
CA ALA A 21 -7.30 -15.45 -5.84
C ALA A 21 -8.22 -14.65 -4.93
N VAL A 22 -9.05 -13.79 -5.51
CA VAL A 22 -10.01 -12.94 -4.80
C VAL A 22 -11.42 -13.18 -5.33
N GLN A 23 -12.34 -13.39 -4.40
CA GLN A 23 -13.78 -13.50 -4.66
C GLN A 23 -14.55 -12.75 -3.58
N ASN A 24 -15.55 -11.97 -3.98
CA ASN A 24 -16.43 -11.20 -3.11
C ASN A 24 -15.65 -10.34 -2.10
N GLY A 25 -14.58 -9.70 -2.58
CA GLY A 25 -13.71 -8.83 -1.76
C GLY A 25 -12.84 -9.55 -0.74
N ARG A 26 -12.69 -10.88 -0.83
CA ARG A 26 -11.85 -11.68 0.07
C ARG A 26 -10.84 -12.52 -0.69
N ILE A 27 -9.65 -12.68 -0.11
CA ILE A 27 -8.68 -13.67 -0.57
C ILE A 27 -9.27 -15.06 -0.28
N VAL A 28 -9.42 -15.88 -1.31
CA VAL A 28 -9.98 -17.24 -1.21
C VAL A 28 -8.94 -18.33 -1.42
N ASP A 29 -7.81 -18.00 -2.06
CA ASP A 29 -6.69 -18.93 -2.23
C ASP A 29 -5.36 -18.18 -2.42
N VAL A 30 -4.28 -18.81 -1.99
CA VAL A 30 -2.89 -18.35 -2.18
C VAL A 30 -2.04 -19.58 -2.49
N ALA A 31 -1.70 -19.78 -3.76
CA ALA A 31 -1.04 -20.98 -4.25
C ALA A 31 -0.03 -20.65 -5.37
N GLU A 32 1.01 -21.47 -5.50
CA GLU A 32 2.00 -21.36 -6.58
C GLU A 32 1.35 -21.69 -7.94
N GLY A 33 1.59 -20.85 -8.96
CA GLY A 33 1.17 -21.12 -10.34
C GLY A 33 -0.33 -21.31 -10.58
N LEU A 34 -1.22 -20.83 -9.68
CA LEU A 34 -2.67 -21.01 -9.79
C LEU A 34 -3.21 -20.44 -11.11
N GLN A 35 -3.86 -21.29 -11.90
CA GLN A 35 -4.58 -20.91 -13.11
C GLN A 35 -6.08 -21.07 -12.89
N ALA A 36 -6.82 -19.97 -12.97
CA ALA A 36 -8.28 -19.99 -12.84
C ALA A 36 -8.91 -18.85 -13.67
N PRO A 37 -10.12 -19.04 -14.23
CA PRO A 37 -10.85 -17.95 -14.87
C PRO A 37 -11.21 -16.85 -13.86
N ALA A 38 -10.81 -15.61 -14.15
CA ALA A 38 -11.12 -14.42 -13.37
C ALA A 38 -11.67 -13.31 -14.27
N GLN A 39 -12.48 -12.40 -13.71
CA GLN A 39 -12.93 -11.20 -14.43
C GLN A 39 -11.75 -10.27 -14.74
N THR A 40 -10.83 -10.14 -13.78
CA THR A 40 -9.57 -9.40 -13.94
C THR A 40 -8.40 -10.28 -13.55
N THR A 41 -7.38 -10.33 -14.41
CA THR A 41 -6.10 -10.97 -14.09
C THR A 41 -5.01 -9.91 -14.13
N VAL A 42 -4.16 -9.90 -13.12
CA VAL A 42 -2.99 -9.02 -13.03
C VAL A 42 -1.74 -9.88 -12.94
N ASP A 43 -0.84 -9.72 -13.89
CA ASP A 43 0.49 -10.33 -13.83
C ASP A 43 1.42 -9.44 -12.99
N ALA A 44 1.90 -9.95 -11.85
CA ALA A 44 2.85 -9.25 -10.99
C ALA A 44 4.28 -9.28 -11.54
N ALA A 45 4.60 -10.06 -12.57
CA ALA A 45 5.90 -10.11 -13.22
C ALA A 45 7.08 -10.33 -12.26
N GLY A 46 6.89 -11.15 -11.23
CA GLY A 46 7.89 -11.43 -10.19
C GLY A 46 8.01 -10.35 -9.11
N GLN A 47 7.24 -9.27 -9.18
CA GLN A 47 7.26 -8.19 -8.20
C GLN A 47 6.64 -8.61 -6.86
N LEU A 48 6.99 -7.86 -5.81
CA LEU A 48 6.49 -8.09 -4.47
C LEU A 48 4.98 -7.76 -4.40
N LEU A 49 4.18 -8.74 -4.00
CA LEU A 49 2.81 -8.50 -3.55
C LEU A 49 2.82 -8.38 -2.02
N SER A 50 2.48 -7.19 -1.53
CA SER A 50 2.38 -6.91 -0.09
C SER A 50 0.94 -6.57 0.30
N PRO A 51 0.59 -6.67 1.60
CA PRO A 51 -0.52 -5.89 2.13
C PRO A 51 -0.32 -4.40 1.83
N PRO A 52 -1.39 -3.59 1.85
CA PRO A 52 -1.27 -2.14 1.77
C PRO A 52 -0.34 -1.59 2.85
N PHE A 53 0.40 -0.53 2.52
CA PHE A 53 1.19 0.20 3.53
C PHE A 53 0.28 0.91 4.52
N CYS A 54 0.79 1.09 5.75
CA CYS A 54 0.12 1.82 6.82
C CYS A 54 0.97 3.03 7.20
N ASP A 55 0.33 4.20 7.30
CA ASP A 55 0.90 5.39 7.92
C ASP A 55 0.30 5.53 9.33
N PRO A 56 1.02 5.10 10.39
CA PRO A 56 0.47 5.05 11.74
C PRO A 56 0.58 6.38 12.49
N HIS A 57 1.34 7.35 11.99
CA HIS A 57 1.53 8.65 12.65
C HIS A 57 1.61 9.76 11.60
N PHE A 58 0.50 10.46 11.42
CA PHE A 58 0.40 11.58 10.49
C PHE A 58 -0.47 12.70 11.08
N HIS A 59 -0.12 13.96 10.78
CA HIS A 59 -0.90 15.14 11.17
C HIS A 59 -1.69 15.66 9.96
N MET A 60 -2.91 15.13 9.76
CA MET A 60 -3.76 15.53 8.62
C MET A 60 -4.33 16.95 8.75
N ASP A 61 -4.50 17.44 9.97
CA ASP A 61 -4.95 18.79 10.28
C ASP A 61 -3.90 19.86 9.92
N ALA A 62 -2.62 19.51 10.02
CA ALA A 62 -1.51 20.42 9.72
C ALA A 62 -0.90 20.23 8.31
N THR A 63 -1.31 19.22 7.55
CA THR A 63 -0.73 18.95 6.23
C THR A 63 -0.98 20.08 5.23
N LEU A 64 -0.09 20.22 4.23
CA LEU A 64 -0.14 21.27 3.19
C LEU A 64 -0.13 22.73 3.71
N SER A 65 0.19 22.96 5.00
CA SER A 65 0.27 24.30 5.61
C SER A 65 1.67 24.93 5.59
N HIS A 66 2.68 24.23 5.09
CA HIS A 66 4.07 24.72 5.09
C HIS A 66 4.17 26.11 4.45
N GLY A 67 4.73 27.07 5.19
CA GLY A 67 4.87 28.45 4.76
C GLY A 67 3.72 29.37 5.17
N GLN A 68 2.70 28.88 5.88
CA GLN A 68 1.57 29.67 6.36
C GLN A 68 1.66 29.86 7.89
N PRO A 69 1.72 31.09 8.42
CA PRO A 69 1.90 32.36 7.70
C PRO A 69 3.34 32.59 7.19
N ARG A 70 4.31 31.78 7.63
CA ARG A 70 5.69 31.82 7.18
C ARG A 70 6.34 30.45 7.38
N VAL A 71 7.52 30.25 6.79
CA VAL A 71 8.32 29.04 7.01
C VAL A 71 8.91 29.03 8.42
N ASN A 72 8.96 27.85 9.05
CA ASN A 72 9.73 27.56 10.26
C ASN A 72 11.23 27.73 9.94
N GLN A 73 11.80 28.90 10.27
CA GLN A 73 13.15 29.28 9.85
C GLN A 73 14.22 28.50 10.60
N SER A 74 14.02 28.23 11.90
CA SER A 74 14.98 27.46 12.70
C SER A 74 14.88 25.95 12.46
N GLY A 75 13.75 25.47 11.93
CA GLY A 75 13.45 24.04 11.79
C GLY A 75 13.20 23.34 13.13
N THR A 76 12.99 24.08 14.22
CA THR A 76 12.79 23.50 15.56
C THR A 76 11.34 23.12 15.80
N LEU A 77 11.12 22.15 16.70
CA LEU A 77 9.79 21.77 17.16
C LEU A 77 9.04 22.97 17.77
N LEU A 78 9.71 23.74 18.64
CA LEU A 78 9.08 24.86 19.35
C LEU A 78 8.63 25.97 18.40
N GLU A 79 9.43 26.31 17.39
CA GLU A 79 8.98 27.25 16.37
C GLU A 79 7.84 26.66 15.51
N GLY A 80 7.89 25.37 15.20
CA GLY A 80 6.80 24.68 14.50
C GLY A 80 5.48 24.77 15.26
N ILE A 81 5.51 24.52 16.58
CA ILE A 81 4.35 24.67 17.47
C ILE A 81 3.90 26.13 17.54
N ALA A 82 4.81 27.10 17.59
CA ALA A 82 4.44 28.52 17.63
C ALA A 82 3.81 29.03 16.33
N LEU A 83 4.09 28.37 15.20
CA LEU A 83 3.45 28.62 13.91
C LEU A 83 2.13 27.87 13.75
N TRP A 84 1.99 26.75 14.46
CA TRP A 84 0.77 25.98 14.52
C TRP A 84 -0.27 26.80 15.31
N GLY A 85 -1.22 27.39 14.58
CA GLY A 85 -2.31 28.17 15.15
C GLY A 85 -3.29 27.31 15.94
#